data_AF-A0A1L7X3Y1-F1
#
_entry.id   AF-A0A1L7X3Y1-F1
#
_cell.length_a   1.000
_cell.length_b   1.000
_cell.length_c   1.000
_cell.angle_alpha   90.00
_cell.angle_beta   90.00
_cell.angle_gamma   90.00
#
_symmetry.space_group_name_H-M   'P 1'
#
loop_
_entity.id
_entity.type
_entity.pdbx_description
1 polymer ?
#
loop_
_entity_poly.entity_id
_entity_poly.type
_entity_poly.pdbx_seq_one_letter_code
_entity_poly.pdbx_strand_id
1 'polypeptide(L)'
;MQDKYQPDVVTYEDFEFKRKYGNHPSKEAKPLDDMRLNAIPETIDLRKKDGDAFLEKAERRAKTYNSSHGEAAASNTAVQIRETARKAFSEFETKKDGINAAIKTLQELAGVPLPMATLILSMYDPHRVPYFSDELDRYVDWGAAKKEGRRATKNVSHTMKEYHHVYDRVQEIRERIKKESGKAPSAVDIEIAAHSIGLTAADTVLREKKDTNAKALVPEEKPRKKRKTKAEIYEEEHPRGSEKDIFRHIHNTVDRGRDASPTYDEWGWEMDYEKCMQWDKPMYRSQLKPTKSKMKKEEDHFERQRRELYRMAELMEDDIGDQSSHSFSRWNASIKEEAYKDRVRTDLGQKTYQVPIETFEKWHKMGFRAKPGEFDLENMSPERKKRYGDMRVGCALRK
;
A
#
# COMPACT_ATOMS: atom_id res chain seq x y z
N MET A 1 2.52 28.27 -10.34
CA MET A 1 3.32 28.31 -9.09
C MET A 1 4.12 29.62 -9.08
N GLN A 2 4.22 30.35 -7.96
CA GLN A 2 5.00 31.60 -7.87
C GLN A 2 6.50 31.29 -8.03
N ASP A 3 7.19 31.99 -8.93
CA ASP A 3 8.62 31.76 -9.22
C ASP A 3 9.56 32.00 -8.02
N LYS A 4 9.06 32.61 -6.94
CA LYS A 4 9.81 32.89 -5.71
C LYS A 4 10.31 31.63 -4.99
N TYR A 5 9.59 30.51 -5.09
CA TYR A 5 9.92 29.28 -4.35
C TYR A 5 10.70 28.25 -5.15
N GLN A 6 11.38 28.67 -6.23
CA GLN A 6 12.26 27.77 -6.97
C GLN A 6 13.56 27.52 -6.19
N PRO A 7 14.18 26.32 -6.30
CA PRO A 7 15.43 26.00 -5.60
C PRO A 7 16.54 27.05 -5.79
N ASP A 8 16.59 27.64 -6.99
CA ASP A 8 17.62 28.59 -7.39
C ASP A 8 17.33 30.03 -6.94
N VAL A 9 16.13 30.33 -6.43
CA VAL A 9 15.67 31.69 -6.09
C VAL A 9 15.19 31.84 -4.65
N VAL A 10 14.80 30.73 -4.00
CA VAL A 10 14.29 30.72 -2.63
C VAL A 10 15.28 31.32 -1.62
N THR A 11 14.80 32.13 -0.68
CA THR A 11 15.65 32.77 0.34
C THR A 11 15.60 32.05 1.69
N TYR A 12 16.45 32.43 2.63
CA TYR A 12 16.44 31.88 3.99
C TYR A 12 15.11 32.16 4.72
N GLU A 13 14.57 33.37 4.57
CA GLU A 13 13.31 33.80 5.18
C GLU A 13 12.12 32.98 4.68
N ASP A 14 12.17 32.52 3.43
CA ASP A 14 11.14 31.64 2.86
C ASP A 14 11.13 30.28 3.57
N PHE A 15 12.29 29.72 3.93
CA PHE A 15 12.37 28.48 4.72
C PHE A 15 11.87 28.68 6.15
N GLU A 16 12.27 29.75 6.83
CA GLU A 16 11.75 30.07 8.16
C GLU A 16 10.22 30.23 8.15
N PHE A 17 9.69 30.94 7.14
CA PHE A 17 8.25 31.10 6.97
C PHE A 17 7.56 29.75 6.78
N LYS A 18 8.10 28.87 5.93
CA LYS A 18 7.52 27.54 5.70
C LYS A 18 7.64 26.61 6.90
N ARG A 19 8.69 26.72 7.70
CA ARG A 19 8.80 25.98 8.96
C ARG A 19 7.73 26.39 9.97
N LYS A 20 7.41 27.68 10.03
CA LYS A 20 6.45 28.23 11.00
C LYS A 20 4.98 28.12 10.57
N TYR A 21 4.72 28.24 9.26
CA TYR A 21 3.38 28.37 8.70
C TYR A 21 3.07 27.36 7.57
N GLY A 22 3.98 26.43 7.29
CA GLY A 22 3.78 25.40 6.27
C GLY A 22 2.65 24.44 6.62
N ASN A 23 1.94 23.96 5.59
CA ASN A 23 0.95 22.90 5.76
C ASN A 23 1.68 21.60 6.17
N HIS A 24 1.66 21.29 7.46
CA HIS A 24 2.00 19.97 7.95
C HIS A 24 0.98 18.94 7.43
N PRO A 25 1.39 17.66 7.25
CA PRO A 25 0.47 16.62 6.81
C PRO A 25 -0.68 16.42 7.81
N SER A 26 -1.68 15.63 7.40
CA SER A 26 -2.94 15.38 8.12
C SER A 26 -2.80 15.22 9.64
N LYS A 27 -3.87 15.50 10.40
CA LYS A 27 -3.89 15.40 11.87
C LYS A 27 -3.34 14.08 12.43
N GLU A 28 -3.43 12.99 11.67
CA GLU A 28 -2.97 11.65 12.04
C GLU A 28 -1.45 11.44 11.84
N ALA A 29 -0.83 12.15 10.89
CA ALA A 29 0.60 12.07 10.60
C ALA A 29 1.45 13.00 11.48
N LYS A 30 0.82 14.01 12.11
CA LYS A 30 1.50 15.03 12.90
C LYS A 30 2.34 14.46 14.06
N PRO A 31 1.87 13.49 14.88
CA PRO A 31 2.68 12.93 15.96
C PRO A 31 3.95 12.20 15.47
N LEU A 32 3.89 11.58 14.28
CA LEU A 32 5.00 10.85 13.69
C LEU A 32 6.06 11.81 13.13
N ASP A 33 5.60 12.88 12.48
CA ASP A 33 6.50 13.95 12.04
C ASP A 33 7.12 14.69 13.21
N ASP A 34 6.39 14.94 14.30
CA ASP A 34 6.94 15.54 15.52
C ASP A 34 8.03 14.65 16.14
N MET A 35 7.83 13.33 16.15
CA MET A 35 8.87 12.38 16.57
C MET A 35 10.10 12.44 15.67
N ARG A 36 9.90 12.43 14.34
CA ARG A 36 10.97 12.42 13.34
C ARG A 36 11.78 13.71 13.31
N LEU A 37 11.09 14.86 13.36
CA LEU A 37 11.67 16.18 13.14
C LEU A 37 12.26 16.77 14.42
N ASN A 38 11.74 16.39 15.59
CA ASN A 38 12.14 16.98 16.86
C ASN A 38 12.63 15.91 17.86
N ALA A 39 11.76 14.99 18.30
CA ALA A 39 12.06 14.15 19.46
C ALA A 39 13.23 13.17 19.25
N ILE A 40 13.30 12.49 18.10
CA ILE A 40 14.36 11.53 17.80
C ILE A 40 15.71 12.24 17.58
N PRO A 41 15.81 13.30 16.76
CA PRO A 41 17.05 14.08 16.64
C PRO A 41 17.55 14.60 18.00
N GLU A 42 16.68 15.17 18.83
CA GLU A 42 17.05 15.65 20.18
C GLU A 42 17.59 14.52 21.06
N THR A 43 16.96 13.35 21.01
CA THR A 43 17.39 12.17 21.78
C THR A 43 18.73 11.64 21.28
N ILE A 44 18.95 11.59 19.96
CA ILE A 44 20.22 11.19 19.37
C ILE A 44 21.32 12.20 19.71
N ASP A 45 21.03 13.50 19.69
CA ASP A 45 21.99 14.55 20.04
C ASP A 45 22.43 14.48 21.50
N LEU A 46 21.50 14.15 22.43
CA LEU A 46 21.84 13.88 23.82
C LEU A 46 22.81 12.69 23.93
N ARG A 47 22.50 11.57 23.27
CA ARG A 47 23.36 10.39 23.26
C ARG A 47 24.70 10.64 22.58
N LYS A 48 24.72 11.47 21.53
CA LYS A 48 25.95 11.90 20.83
C LYS A 48 26.85 12.72 21.74
N LYS A 49 26.29 13.56 22.63
CA LYS A 49 27.06 14.29 23.67
C LYS A 49 27.67 13.36 24.70
N ASP A 50 26.99 12.25 25.01
CA ASP A 50 27.50 11.19 25.90
C ASP A 50 28.52 10.26 25.20
N GLY A 51 28.83 10.52 23.93
CA GLY A 51 29.85 9.81 23.16
C GLY A 51 29.36 8.55 22.42
N ASP A 52 28.05 8.26 22.47
CA ASP A 52 27.50 7.06 21.85
C ASP A 52 26.17 7.32 21.13
N ALA A 53 26.22 7.62 19.83
CA ALA A 53 25.00 7.82 19.04
C ALA A 53 24.41 6.49 18.51
N PHE A 54 23.16 6.20 18.87
CA PHE A 54 22.43 5.02 18.39
C PHE A 54 20.91 5.25 18.36
N LEU A 55 20.21 4.35 17.68
CA LEU A 55 18.74 4.29 17.63
C LEU A 55 18.19 3.10 18.43
N GLU A 56 17.06 3.31 19.09
CA GLU A 56 16.30 2.26 19.73
C GLU A 56 15.21 1.67 18.83
N LYS A 57 14.76 0.46 19.17
CA LYS A 57 13.71 -0.25 18.41
C LYS A 57 12.39 0.53 18.33
N ALA A 58 12.06 1.31 19.37
CA ALA A 58 10.87 2.16 19.39
C ALA A 58 10.99 3.35 18.42
N GLU A 59 12.16 3.98 18.37
CA GLU A 59 12.45 5.14 17.52
C GLU A 59 12.42 4.76 16.03
N ARG A 60 12.82 3.53 15.70
CA ARG A 60 12.68 2.99 14.34
C ARG A 60 11.22 2.89 13.85
N ARG A 61 10.24 2.71 14.76
CA ARG A 61 8.84 2.50 14.38
C ARG A 61 8.10 3.78 13.98
N ALA A 62 8.68 4.96 14.20
CA ALA A 62 8.03 6.25 14.01
C ALA A 62 7.63 6.60 12.55
N LYS A 63 7.92 5.76 11.54
CA LYS A 63 7.39 5.95 10.17
C LYS A 63 7.02 4.66 9.41
N THR A 64 7.18 3.48 10.04
CA THR A 64 6.94 2.19 9.36
C THR A 64 5.48 1.72 9.42
N TYR A 65 4.58 2.48 10.06
CA TYR A 65 3.24 2.02 10.43
C TYR A 65 2.31 1.64 9.25
N ASN A 66 2.61 2.03 8.01
CA ASN A 66 1.72 1.78 6.85
C ASN A 66 2.41 1.21 5.60
N SER A 67 3.63 0.69 5.69
CA SER A 67 4.31 0.10 4.53
C SER A 67 4.39 -1.41 4.65
N SER A 68 4.29 -2.13 3.52
CA SER A 68 4.53 -3.57 3.38
C SER A 68 5.90 -4.04 3.91
N HIS A 69 6.76 -3.13 4.34
CA HIS A 69 8.05 -3.40 4.98
C HIS A 69 7.98 -3.55 6.51
N GLY A 70 6.82 -3.32 7.13
CA GLY A 70 6.64 -3.38 8.59
C GLY A 70 6.89 -4.77 9.20
N GLU A 71 6.49 -5.84 8.52
CA GLU A 71 6.68 -7.22 9.00
C GLU A 71 8.15 -7.64 8.99
N ALA A 72 8.88 -7.35 7.90
CA ALA A 72 10.32 -7.59 7.81
C ALA A 72 11.13 -6.72 8.79
N ALA A 73 10.64 -5.53 9.13
CA ALA A 73 11.27 -4.68 10.14
C ALA A 73 11.16 -5.27 11.56
N ALA A 74 10.09 -6.00 11.86
CA ALA A 74 9.82 -6.55 13.19
C ALA A 74 10.80 -7.64 13.62
N SER A 75 11.38 -8.38 12.67
CA SER A 75 12.33 -9.48 12.91
C SER A 75 13.70 -9.02 13.44
N ASN A 76 14.04 -7.75 13.32
CA ASN A 76 15.31 -7.22 13.83
C ASN A 76 15.25 -7.09 15.36
N THR A 77 16.30 -7.56 16.04
CA THR A 77 16.46 -7.41 17.49
C THR A 77 16.84 -5.98 17.85
N ALA A 78 16.61 -5.58 19.12
CA ALA A 78 17.02 -4.25 19.59
C ALA A 78 18.54 -4.05 19.52
N VAL A 79 19.31 -5.12 19.76
CA VAL A 79 20.78 -5.12 19.68
C VAL A 79 21.25 -4.86 18.25
N GLN A 80 20.70 -5.59 17.26
CA GLN A 80 21.02 -5.39 15.84
C GLN A 80 20.75 -3.95 15.40
N ILE A 81 19.59 -3.38 15.77
CA ILE A 81 19.26 -2.00 15.41
C ILE A 81 20.29 -1.01 15.99
N ARG A 82 20.65 -1.17 17.27
CA ARG A 82 21.62 -0.29 17.95
C ARG A 82 23.01 -0.39 17.32
N GLU A 83 23.51 -1.61 17.14
CA GLU A 83 24.86 -1.84 16.60
C GLU A 83 24.98 -1.37 15.14
N THR A 84 24.00 -1.70 14.30
CA THR A 84 24.00 -1.26 12.90
C THR A 84 23.87 0.27 12.80
N ALA A 85 23.01 0.90 13.62
CA ALA A 85 22.90 2.36 13.65
C ALA A 85 24.21 3.03 14.09
N ARG A 86 24.83 2.55 15.17
CA ARG A 86 26.12 3.07 15.66
C ARG A 86 27.21 2.95 14.60
N LYS A 87 27.31 1.79 13.95
CA LYS A 87 28.25 1.56 12.84
C LYS A 87 27.96 2.53 11.69
N ALA A 88 26.71 2.63 11.23
CA ALA A 88 26.35 3.53 10.14
C ALA A 88 26.67 5.00 10.44
N PHE A 89 26.36 5.48 11.65
CA PHE A 89 26.65 6.86 12.07
C PHE A 89 28.15 7.13 12.16
N SER A 90 28.93 6.17 12.67
CA SER A 90 30.39 6.26 12.68
C SER A 90 30.97 6.31 11.26
N GLU A 91 30.49 5.45 10.37
CA GLU A 91 30.91 5.42 8.97
C GLU A 91 30.57 6.72 8.23
N PHE A 92 29.42 7.32 8.53
CA PHE A 92 28.99 8.60 7.98
C PHE A 92 29.98 9.73 8.30
N GLU A 93 30.47 9.79 9.55
CA GLU A 93 31.39 10.86 9.99
C GLU A 93 32.85 10.60 9.59
N THR A 94 33.28 9.33 9.48
CA THR A 94 34.71 8.98 9.35
C THR A 94 35.15 8.66 7.92
N LYS A 95 34.27 8.14 7.06
CA LYS A 95 34.65 7.71 5.71
C LYS A 95 34.50 8.84 4.69
N LYS A 96 35.40 8.87 3.70
CA LYS A 96 35.35 9.82 2.57
C LYS A 96 34.04 9.74 1.76
N ASP A 97 33.49 8.53 1.63
CA ASP A 97 32.16 8.26 1.04
C ASP A 97 31.18 7.84 2.14
N GLY A 98 31.15 8.62 3.23
CA GLY A 98 30.44 8.30 4.46
C GLY A 98 28.94 8.09 4.24
N ILE A 99 28.34 8.85 3.32
CA ILE A 99 26.91 8.72 3.02
C ILE A 99 26.57 7.34 2.43
N ASN A 100 27.32 6.87 1.44
CA ASN A 100 27.07 5.57 0.82
C ASN A 100 27.38 4.42 1.77
N ALA A 101 28.46 4.53 2.53
CA ALA A 101 28.83 3.51 3.50
C ALA A 101 27.74 3.37 4.57
N ALA A 102 27.29 4.49 5.14
CA ALA A 102 26.25 4.50 6.15
C ALA A 102 24.91 3.97 5.62
N ILE A 103 24.51 4.35 4.41
CA ILE A 103 23.28 3.82 3.79
C ILE A 103 23.38 2.31 3.58
N LYS A 104 24.49 1.81 3.02
CA LYS A 104 24.69 0.38 2.79
C LYS A 104 24.63 -0.41 4.10
N THR A 105 25.26 0.11 5.15
CA THR A 105 25.22 -0.48 6.50
C THR A 105 23.79 -0.50 7.05
N LEU A 106 23.01 0.57 6.90
CA LEU A 106 21.60 0.58 7.34
C LEU A 106 20.71 -0.37 6.53
N GLN A 107 21.01 -0.60 5.25
CA GLN A 107 20.29 -1.56 4.40
C GLN A 107 20.56 -3.02 4.77
N GLU A 108 21.53 -3.32 5.65
CA GLU A 108 21.72 -4.65 6.24
C GLU A 108 20.53 -5.04 7.14
N LEU A 109 19.78 -4.06 7.69
CA LEU A 109 18.59 -4.31 8.49
C LEU A 109 17.42 -4.77 7.61
N ALA A 110 16.76 -5.86 8.01
CA ALA A 110 15.60 -6.37 7.28
C ALA A 110 14.48 -5.31 7.22
N GLY A 111 13.94 -5.06 6.01
CA GLY A 111 12.90 -4.07 5.79
C GLY A 111 13.38 -2.61 5.73
N VAL A 112 14.68 -2.35 5.54
CA VAL A 112 15.23 -0.99 5.37
C VAL A 112 15.65 -0.75 3.91
N PRO A 113 14.74 -0.27 3.03
CA PRO A 113 15.10 0.18 1.69
C PRO A 113 15.81 1.55 1.72
N LEU A 114 16.33 2.00 0.58
CA LEU A 114 17.07 3.27 0.45
C LEU A 114 16.34 4.48 1.06
N PRO A 115 15.03 4.71 0.82
CA PRO A 115 14.32 5.84 1.43
C PRO A 115 14.30 5.76 2.96
N MET A 116 14.22 4.56 3.52
CA MET A 116 14.23 4.38 4.98
C MET A 116 15.63 4.54 5.58
N ALA A 117 16.67 4.12 4.86
CA ALA A 117 18.05 4.35 5.29
C ALA A 117 18.37 5.86 5.31
N THR A 118 17.98 6.60 4.27
CA THR A 118 18.17 8.06 4.21
C THR A 118 17.31 8.80 5.22
N LEU A 119 16.10 8.31 5.51
CA LEU A 119 15.28 8.80 6.62
C LEU A 119 16.00 8.65 7.98
N ILE A 120 16.58 7.48 8.24
CA ILE A 120 17.33 7.22 9.47
C ILE A 120 18.51 8.18 9.61
N LEU A 121 19.25 8.39 8.52
CA LEU A 121 20.37 9.34 8.52
C LEU A 121 19.91 10.80 8.66
N SER A 122 18.76 11.18 8.10
CA SER A 122 18.20 12.53 8.31
C SER A 122 17.79 12.78 9.76
N MET A 123 17.46 11.74 10.54
CA MET A 123 17.20 11.87 11.97
C MET A 123 18.49 12.01 12.78
N TYR A 124 19.59 11.41 12.30
CA TYR A 124 20.91 11.54 12.91
C TYR A 124 21.55 12.90 12.61
N ASP A 125 21.43 13.39 11.38
CA ASP A 125 21.96 14.69 10.97
C ASP A 125 20.96 15.45 10.09
N PRO A 126 19.95 16.10 10.71
CA PRO A 126 18.92 16.85 9.99
C PRO A 126 19.48 18.07 9.26
N HIS A 127 20.69 18.50 9.61
CA HIS A 127 21.33 19.63 8.97
C HIS A 127 21.91 19.25 7.61
N ARG A 128 22.64 18.13 7.53
CA ARG A 128 23.34 17.72 6.30
C ARG A 128 22.55 16.73 5.45
N VAL A 129 21.78 15.83 6.04
CA VAL A 129 21.25 14.67 5.31
C VAL A 129 19.76 14.84 5.00
N PRO A 130 19.38 14.93 3.72
CA PRO A 130 17.97 14.92 3.33
C PRO A 130 17.38 13.50 3.35
N TYR A 131 16.12 13.40 3.75
CA TYR A 131 15.27 12.24 3.48
C TYR A 131 14.91 12.18 1.99
N PHE A 132 15.11 11.01 1.37
CA PHE A 132 14.81 10.82 -0.04
C PHE A 132 13.30 10.62 -0.26
N SER A 133 12.57 11.71 -0.46
CA SER A 133 11.15 11.70 -0.84
C SER A 133 10.92 12.09 -2.30
N ASP A 134 9.80 11.64 -2.85
CA ASP A 134 9.33 12.01 -4.19
C ASP A 134 9.19 13.53 -4.37
N GLU A 135 8.71 14.22 -3.33
CA GLU A 135 8.53 15.67 -3.35
C GLU A 135 9.86 16.40 -3.42
N LEU A 136 10.85 15.93 -2.66
CA LEU A 136 12.19 16.53 -2.65
C LEU A 136 12.90 16.30 -3.99
N ASP A 137 12.84 15.08 -4.54
CA ASP A 137 13.41 14.76 -5.86
C ASP A 137 12.86 15.67 -6.96
N ARG A 138 11.53 15.88 -6.97
CA ARG A 138 10.88 16.79 -7.93
C ARG A 138 11.24 18.25 -7.67
N TYR A 139 11.41 18.64 -6.40
CA TYR A 139 11.68 20.01 -6.03
C TYR A 139 13.06 20.46 -6.50
N VAL A 140 14.13 19.69 -6.23
CA VAL A 140 15.52 20.09 -6.53
C VAL A 140 15.79 20.36 -8.02
N ASP A 141 14.99 19.75 -8.89
CA ASP A 141 15.09 19.87 -10.36
C ASP A 141 14.06 20.84 -10.98
N TRP A 142 13.20 21.48 -10.17
CA TRP A 142 12.06 22.26 -10.66
C TRP A 142 12.47 23.41 -11.61
N GLY A 143 13.59 24.10 -11.33
CA GLY A 143 14.11 25.21 -12.14
C GLY A 143 14.65 24.76 -13.51
N ALA A 144 15.36 23.64 -13.57
CA ALA A 144 15.87 23.05 -14.80
C ALA A 144 14.74 22.43 -15.65
N ALA A 145 13.72 21.86 -15.00
CA ALA A 145 12.60 21.18 -15.64
C ALA A 145 11.71 22.11 -16.49
N LYS A 146 11.61 23.40 -16.18
CA LYS A 146 10.88 24.38 -17.02
C LYS A 146 11.50 24.55 -18.42
N LYS A 147 12.82 24.40 -18.56
CA LYS A 147 13.53 24.59 -19.84
C LYS A 147 13.43 23.38 -20.78
N GLU A 148 13.21 22.17 -20.24
CA GLU A 148 13.20 20.93 -21.04
C GLU A 148 11.81 20.28 -21.18
N GLY A 149 10.75 20.90 -20.64
CA GLY A 149 9.37 20.41 -20.79
C GLY A 149 9.12 19.02 -20.17
N ARG A 150 9.99 18.57 -19.25
CA ARG A 150 9.95 17.22 -18.68
C ARG A 150 10.06 17.31 -17.15
N ARG A 151 9.17 16.59 -16.46
CA ARG A 151 9.36 15.88 -15.17
C ARG A 151 8.55 16.24 -13.93
N ALA A 152 7.55 17.11 -13.97
CA ALA A 152 6.57 17.15 -12.85
C ALA A 152 5.83 15.79 -12.65
N THR A 153 5.99 14.84 -13.58
CA THR A 153 5.34 13.52 -13.60
C THR A 153 6.30 12.34 -13.76
N LYS A 154 7.61 12.50 -13.54
CA LYS A 154 8.54 11.34 -13.60
C LYS A 154 8.31 10.45 -12.38
N ASN A 155 8.21 9.14 -12.59
CA ASN A 155 8.29 8.17 -11.49
C ASN A 155 9.71 8.20 -10.93
N VAL A 156 9.83 8.39 -9.62
CA VAL A 156 11.10 8.38 -8.90
C VAL A 156 11.49 6.91 -8.67
N SER A 157 12.64 6.51 -9.20
CA SER A 157 13.06 5.10 -9.17
C SER A 157 13.78 4.71 -7.87
N HIS A 158 14.01 5.69 -6.98
CA HIS A 158 14.64 5.51 -5.68
C HIS A 158 15.98 4.76 -5.76
N THR A 159 16.80 5.13 -6.75
CA THR A 159 18.15 4.56 -6.92
C THR A 159 19.18 5.40 -6.18
N MET A 160 20.33 4.80 -5.82
CA MET A 160 21.42 5.53 -5.17
C MET A 160 21.92 6.72 -6.01
N LYS A 161 21.89 6.59 -7.34
CA LYS A 161 22.26 7.67 -8.27
C LYS A 161 21.32 8.87 -8.17
N GLU A 162 20.01 8.62 -8.10
CA GLU A 162 19.03 9.69 -7.91
C GLU A 162 19.17 10.31 -6.52
N TYR A 163 19.43 9.51 -5.49
CA TYR A 163 19.68 10.04 -4.15
C TYR A 163 20.92 10.94 -4.10
N HIS A 164 22.04 10.55 -4.72
CA HIS A 164 23.23 11.42 -4.79
C HIS A 164 22.92 12.75 -5.45
N HIS A 165 22.20 12.73 -6.56
CA HIS A 165 21.78 13.95 -7.23
C HIS A 165 20.96 14.86 -6.30
N VAL A 166 19.98 14.29 -5.58
CA VAL A 166 19.20 15.03 -4.59
C VAL A 166 20.08 15.56 -3.46
N TYR A 167 20.98 14.73 -2.93
CA TYR A 167 21.89 15.10 -1.86
C TYR A 167 22.78 16.28 -2.26
N ASP A 168 23.42 16.18 -3.43
CA ASP A 168 24.33 17.21 -3.95
C ASP A 168 23.57 18.52 -4.19
N ARG A 169 22.38 18.47 -4.83
CA ARG A 169 21.55 19.67 -5.04
C ARG A 169 21.09 20.30 -3.73
N VAL A 170 20.76 19.49 -2.71
CA VAL A 170 20.45 20.02 -1.38
C VAL A 170 21.66 20.74 -0.78
N GLN A 171 22.87 20.18 -0.89
CA GLN A 171 24.08 20.88 -0.42
C GLN A 171 24.31 22.19 -1.17
N GLU A 172 24.15 22.21 -2.49
CA GLU A 172 24.29 23.41 -3.31
C GLU A 172 23.32 24.52 -2.89
N ILE A 173 22.04 24.18 -2.65
CA ILE A 173 21.04 25.13 -2.16
C ILE A 173 21.45 25.69 -0.79
N ARG A 174 21.89 24.83 0.12
CA ARG A 174 22.34 25.24 1.47
C ARG A 174 23.53 26.18 1.40
N GLU A 175 24.52 25.85 0.58
CA GLU A 175 25.72 26.68 0.41
C GLU A 175 25.41 28.02 -0.24
N ARG A 176 24.54 28.04 -1.25
CA ARG A 176 24.08 29.28 -1.90
C ARG A 176 23.45 30.22 -0.86
N ILE A 177 22.47 29.72 -0.11
CA ILE A 177 21.74 30.54 0.87
C ILE A 177 22.66 30.97 2.02
N LYS A 178 23.61 30.13 2.42
CA LYS A 178 24.64 30.49 3.40
C LYS A 178 25.49 31.67 2.91
N LYS A 179 25.85 31.70 1.62
CA LYS A 179 26.59 32.82 1.02
C LYS A 179 25.75 34.09 0.94
N GLU A 180 24.46 33.98 0.67
CA GLU A 180 23.54 35.13 0.51
C GLU A 180 23.11 35.76 1.84
N SER A 181 22.76 34.93 2.83
CA SER A 181 22.14 35.37 4.10
C SER A 181 23.05 35.25 5.32
N GLY A 182 24.22 34.61 5.18
CA GLY A 182 25.10 34.23 6.28
C GLY A 182 24.61 33.03 7.10
N LYS A 183 23.39 32.51 6.86
CA LYS A 183 22.80 31.36 7.54
C LYS A 183 22.53 30.22 6.54
N ALA A 184 22.81 28.98 6.95
CA ALA A 184 22.49 27.81 6.14
C ALA A 184 21.17 27.20 6.63
N PRO A 185 20.18 26.95 5.75
CA PRO A 185 19.03 26.14 6.11
C PRO A 185 19.48 24.69 6.39
N SER A 186 18.71 23.97 7.19
CA SER A 186 18.90 22.53 7.35
C SER A 186 18.40 21.79 6.10
N ALA A 187 18.89 20.56 5.87
CA ALA A 187 18.35 19.70 4.82
C ALA A 187 16.84 19.43 5.04
N VAL A 188 16.43 19.30 6.31
CA VAL A 188 15.04 19.15 6.71
C VAL A 188 14.18 20.38 6.37
N ASP A 189 14.70 21.61 6.52
CA ASP A 189 13.96 22.81 6.10
C ASP A 189 13.66 22.79 4.60
N ILE A 190 14.61 22.28 3.81
CA ILE A 190 14.46 22.12 2.36
C ILE A 190 13.42 21.05 2.03
N GLU A 191 13.38 19.93 2.76
CA GLU A 191 12.33 18.92 2.64
C GLU A 191 10.93 19.48 2.95
N ILE A 192 10.79 20.24 4.03
CA ILE A 192 9.52 20.85 4.43
C ILE A 192 9.02 21.80 3.35
N ALA A 193 9.92 22.63 2.81
CA ALA A 193 9.60 23.49 1.68
C ALA A 193 9.16 22.65 0.47
N ALA A 194 9.95 21.65 0.08
CA ALA A 194 9.65 20.76 -1.04
C ALA A 194 8.29 20.09 -0.92
N HIS A 195 7.93 19.57 0.25
CA HIS A 195 6.62 18.96 0.49
C HIS A 195 5.48 19.99 0.40
N SER A 196 5.64 21.15 1.03
CA SER A 196 4.63 22.21 1.01
C SER A 196 4.38 22.76 -0.41
N ILE A 197 5.42 22.76 -1.25
CA ILE A 197 5.39 23.26 -2.63
C ILE A 197 4.89 22.15 -3.57
N GLY A 198 5.39 20.93 -3.41
CA GLY A 198 5.05 19.75 -4.21
C GLY A 198 3.57 19.40 -4.17
N LEU A 199 2.92 19.50 -3.00
CA LEU A 199 1.47 19.35 -2.88
C LEU A 199 0.70 20.37 -3.73
N THR A 200 1.10 21.65 -3.67
CA THR A 200 0.44 22.71 -4.46
C THR A 200 0.69 22.57 -5.97
N ALA A 201 1.84 22.01 -6.35
CA ALA A 201 2.25 21.75 -7.73
C ALA A 201 1.47 20.58 -8.36
N ALA A 202 1.38 19.47 -7.63
CA ALA A 202 0.68 18.27 -8.08
C ALA A 202 -0.80 18.57 -8.32
N ASP A 203 -1.43 19.35 -7.44
CA ASP A 203 -2.82 19.81 -7.60
C ASP A 203 -3.02 20.73 -8.81
N THR A 204 -2.05 21.59 -9.13
CA THR A 204 -2.14 22.45 -10.32
C THR A 204 -1.96 21.65 -11.62
N VAL A 205 -0.99 20.74 -11.68
CA VAL A 205 -0.77 19.89 -12.87
C VAL A 205 -1.93 18.92 -13.12
N LEU A 206 -2.57 18.40 -12.07
CA LEU A 206 -3.79 17.58 -12.19
C LEU A 206 -4.99 18.38 -12.72
N ARG A 207 -5.06 19.69 -12.41
CA ARG A 207 -6.05 20.61 -12.99
C ARG A 207 -5.73 20.93 -14.45
N GLU A 208 -4.49 21.25 -14.78
CA GLU A 208 -4.09 21.60 -16.15
C GLU A 208 -4.22 20.41 -17.14
N LYS A 209 -4.02 19.17 -16.69
CA LYS A 209 -4.28 17.96 -17.50
C LYS A 209 -5.76 17.75 -17.83
N LYS A 210 -6.69 18.31 -17.04
CA LYS A 210 -8.12 18.28 -17.37
C LYS A 210 -8.49 19.28 -18.48
N ASP A 211 -7.77 20.40 -18.54
CA ASP A 211 -8.07 21.49 -19.47
C ASP A 211 -7.30 21.39 -20.81
N THR A 212 -6.14 20.72 -20.83
CA THR A 212 -5.29 20.61 -22.03
C THR A 212 -5.62 19.44 -22.98
N ASN A 213 -6.55 18.55 -22.62
CA ASN A 213 -7.00 17.48 -23.53
C ASN A 213 -7.97 17.97 -24.63
N ALA A 214 -8.08 19.29 -24.84
CA ALA A 214 -9.04 19.89 -25.75
C ALA A 214 -8.45 20.56 -27.01
N LYS A 215 -7.13 20.74 -27.16
CA LYS A 215 -6.54 21.32 -28.40
C LYS A 215 -5.01 21.26 -28.39
N ALA A 216 -4.42 20.35 -29.17
CA ALA A 216 -3.09 20.55 -29.72
C ALA A 216 -2.99 19.84 -31.08
N LEU A 217 -2.64 20.63 -32.09
CA LEU A 217 -2.46 20.25 -33.49
C LEU A 217 -1.32 19.24 -33.66
N VAL A 218 -1.56 18.24 -34.52
CA VAL A 218 -0.64 17.16 -34.88
C VAL A 218 0.30 17.62 -36.00
N PRO A 219 1.63 17.58 -35.83
CA PRO A 219 2.57 17.44 -36.94
C PRO A 219 2.74 15.95 -37.29
N GLU A 220 2.81 15.62 -38.58
CA GLU A 220 2.96 14.25 -39.09
C GLU A 220 4.13 13.49 -38.45
N GLU A 221 3.83 12.42 -37.70
CA GLU A 221 4.81 11.44 -37.23
C GLU A 221 4.84 10.21 -38.15
N LYS A 222 6.06 9.80 -38.54
CA LYS A 222 6.36 8.49 -39.12
C LYS A 222 5.73 7.37 -38.28
N PRO A 223 5.26 6.25 -38.88
CA PRO A 223 4.49 5.24 -38.18
C PRO A 223 5.34 4.53 -37.12
N ARG A 224 5.25 5.00 -35.86
CA ARG A 224 5.70 4.25 -34.70
C ARG A 224 4.70 3.12 -34.46
N LYS A 225 5.18 1.88 -34.45
CA LYS A 225 4.37 0.72 -34.03
C LYS A 225 3.74 1.04 -32.68
N LYS A 226 2.40 1.08 -32.63
CA LYS A 226 1.66 1.33 -31.38
C LYS A 226 2.13 0.29 -30.36
N ARG A 227 2.67 0.75 -29.22
CA ARG A 227 2.99 -0.14 -28.10
C ARG A 227 1.66 -0.72 -27.63
N LYS A 228 1.61 -2.05 -27.51
CA LYS A 228 0.40 -2.74 -27.05
C LYS A 228 0.03 -2.23 -25.66
N THR A 229 -1.26 -2.04 -25.43
CA THR A 229 -1.76 -1.66 -24.11
C THR A 229 -1.64 -2.84 -23.13
N LYS A 230 -1.66 -2.57 -21.82
CA LYS A 230 -1.65 -3.65 -20.81
C LYS A 230 -2.85 -4.60 -20.98
N ALA A 231 -3.99 -4.07 -21.45
CA ALA A 231 -5.17 -4.87 -21.75
C ALA A 231 -4.92 -5.80 -22.94
N GLU A 232 -4.36 -5.29 -24.03
CA GLU A 232 -4.01 -6.09 -25.22
C GLU A 232 -2.99 -7.20 -24.89
N ILE A 233 -1.99 -6.90 -24.05
CA ILE A 233 -1.02 -7.91 -23.58
C ILE A 233 -1.73 -8.99 -22.75
N TYR A 234 -2.65 -8.59 -21.86
CA TYR A 234 -3.38 -9.53 -21.01
C TYR A 234 -4.31 -10.43 -21.84
N GLU A 235 -5.05 -9.88 -22.80
CA GLU A 235 -5.92 -10.63 -23.72
C GLU A 235 -5.14 -11.62 -24.59
N GLU A 236 -3.91 -11.28 -25.01
CA GLU A 236 -3.04 -12.20 -25.76
C GLU A 236 -2.49 -13.34 -24.89
N GLU A 237 -2.09 -13.04 -23.65
CA GLU A 237 -1.55 -14.03 -22.72
C GLU A 237 -2.63 -14.95 -22.10
N HIS A 238 -3.85 -14.42 -21.96
CA HIS A 238 -5.00 -15.08 -21.32
C HIS A 238 -6.22 -15.01 -22.25
N PRO A 239 -6.21 -15.69 -23.41
CA PRO A 239 -7.35 -15.69 -24.32
C PRO A 239 -8.62 -16.15 -23.59
N ARG A 240 -9.74 -15.46 -23.81
CA ARG A 240 -11.05 -15.76 -23.20
C ARG A 240 -11.39 -17.25 -23.35
N GLY A 241 -11.70 -17.92 -22.24
CA GLY A 241 -12.05 -19.34 -22.21
C GLY A 241 -10.87 -20.31 -22.31
N SER A 242 -9.64 -19.82 -22.44
CA SER A 242 -8.43 -20.66 -22.41
C SER A 242 -8.12 -21.13 -20.99
N GLU A 243 -7.29 -22.16 -20.86
CA GLU A 243 -6.87 -22.67 -19.54
C GLU A 243 -6.01 -21.68 -18.73
N LYS A 244 -5.42 -20.70 -19.40
CA LYS A 244 -4.68 -19.64 -18.72
C LYS A 244 -5.61 -18.56 -18.17
N ASP A 245 -6.84 -18.45 -18.69
CA ASP A 245 -7.82 -17.46 -18.24
C ASP A 245 -8.39 -17.85 -16.88
N ILE A 246 -8.09 -17.04 -15.87
CA ILE A 246 -8.55 -17.22 -14.48
C ILE A 246 -10.08 -17.11 -14.34
N PHE A 247 -10.77 -16.54 -15.33
CA PHE A 247 -12.23 -16.41 -15.36
C PHE A 247 -12.88 -17.34 -16.38
N ARG A 248 -12.12 -18.32 -16.93
CA ARG A 248 -12.59 -19.29 -17.93
C ARG A 248 -13.96 -19.89 -17.61
N HIS A 249 -14.21 -20.28 -16.36
CA HIS A 249 -15.48 -20.90 -15.99
C HIS A 249 -16.67 -19.95 -16.14
N ILE A 250 -16.48 -18.65 -15.86
CA ILE A 250 -17.49 -17.62 -16.03
C ILE A 250 -17.75 -17.41 -17.52
N HIS A 251 -16.70 -17.18 -18.31
CA HIS A 251 -16.81 -16.95 -19.75
C HIS A 251 -17.44 -18.16 -20.45
N ASN A 252 -17.00 -19.37 -20.16
CA ASN A 252 -17.58 -20.60 -20.70
C ASN A 252 -19.07 -20.73 -20.36
N THR A 253 -19.49 -20.36 -19.14
CA THR A 253 -20.90 -20.38 -18.74
C THR A 253 -21.72 -19.39 -19.56
N VAL A 254 -21.20 -18.18 -19.77
CA VAL A 254 -21.88 -17.12 -20.54
C VAL A 254 -21.94 -17.47 -22.03
N ASP A 255 -20.82 -17.89 -22.59
CA ASP A 255 -20.65 -18.18 -24.02
C ASP A 255 -21.49 -19.41 -24.45
N ARG A 256 -21.70 -20.38 -23.55
CA ARG A 256 -22.59 -21.52 -23.79
C ARG A 256 -24.07 -21.14 -23.83
N GLY A 257 -24.48 -20.09 -23.12
CA GLY A 257 -25.88 -19.65 -23.07
C GLY A 257 -26.73 -20.34 -22.00
N ARG A 258 -27.92 -19.78 -21.75
CA ARG A 258 -28.81 -20.15 -20.64
C ARG A 258 -29.31 -21.59 -20.70
N ASP A 259 -29.61 -22.07 -21.90
CA ASP A 259 -30.27 -23.37 -22.13
C ASP A 259 -29.27 -24.49 -22.44
N ALA A 260 -27.98 -24.22 -22.31
CA ALA A 260 -26.93 -25.20 -22.54
C ALA A 260 -26.71 -26.11 -21.31
N SER A 261 -25.92 -27.16 -21.51
CA SER A 261 -25.53 -28.05 -20.42
C SER A 261 -24.81 -27.28 -19.29
N PRO A 262 -25.06 -27.64 -18.02
CA PRO A 262 -24.42 -27.01 -16.88
C PRO A 262 -22.90 -26.90 -17.02
N THR A 263 -22.36 -25.76 -16.61
CA THR A 263 -20.92 -25.54 -16.55
C THR A 263 -20.49 -25.64 -15.09
N TYR A 264 -19.38 -26.32 -14.87
CA TYR A 264 -18.84 -26.58 -13.53
C TYR A 264 -17.51 -25.86 -13.36
N ASP A 265 -17.23 -25.43 -12.14
CA ASP A 265 -15.91 -24.94 -11.76
C ASP A 265 -14.93 -26.11 -11.51
N GLU A 266 -13.68 -25.78 -11.17
CA GLU A 266 -12.62 -26.76 -10.88
C GLU A 266 -12.94 -27.69 -9.69
N TRP A 267 -13.91 -27.29 -8.86
CA TRP A 267 -14.35 -28.03 -7.68
C TRP A 267 -15.66 -28.79 -7.91
N GLY A 268 -16.16 -28.80 -9.16
CA GLY A 268 -17.37 -29.50 -9.55
C GLY A 268 -18.66 -28.78 -9.18
N TRP A 269 -18.62 -27.50 -8.83
CA TRP A 269 -19.82 -26.71 -8.53
C TRP A 269 -20.43 -26.13 -9.79
N GLU A 270 -21.75 -26.29 -9.90
CA GLU A 270 -22.50 -25.71 -11.00
C GLU A 270 -22.53 -24.19 -10.91
N MET A 271 -22.14 -23.54 -12.00
CA MET A 271 -22.17 -22.09 -12.15
C MET A 271 -23.59 -21.60 -12.41
N ASP A 272 -23.93 -20.45 -11.83
CA ASP A 272 -25.19 -19.77 -12.06
C ASP A 272 -25.09 -18.86 -13.29
N TYR A 273 -25.82 -19.19 -14.35
CA TYR A 273 -25.79 -18.46 -15.62
C TYR A 273 -26.14 -16.98 -15.45
N GLU A 274 -27.15 -16.65 -14.65
CA GLU A 274 -27.61 -15.26 -14.52
C GLU A 274 -26.57 -14.41 -13.80
N LYS A 275 -25.95 -14.97 -12.75
CA LYS A 275 -24.86 -14.33 -12.02
C LYS A 275 -23.62 -14.16 -12.89
N CYS A 276 -23.24 -15.20 -13.66
CA CYS A 276 -22.10 -15.16 -14.58
C CYS A 276 -22.31 -14.12 -15.69
N MET A 277 -23.50 -14.10 -16.30
CA MET A 277 -23.87 -13.12 -17.32
C MET A 277 -23.85 -11.69 -16.75
N GLN A 278 -24.33 -11.50 -15.52
CA GLN A 278 -24.27 -10.18 -14.89
C GLN A 278 -22.83 -9.72 -14.64
N TRP A 279 -21.96 -10.64 -14.23
CA TRP A 279 -20.54 -10.38 -14.00
C TRP A 279 -19.79 -10.04 -15.30
N ASP A 280 -20.09 -10.74 -16.40
CA ASP A 280 -19.42 -10.57 -17.71
C ASP A 280 -19.84 -9.29 -18.47
N LYS A 281 -20.87 -8.57 -17.99
CA LYS A 281 -21.32 -7.32 -18.61
C LYS A 281 -20.26 -6.22 -18.47
N PRO A 282 -19.93 -5.49 -19.56
CA PRO A 282 -19.04 -4.34 -19.46
C PRO A 282 -19.65 -3.28 -18.55
N MET A 283 -18.91 -2.87 -17.53
CA MET A 283 -19.31 -1.80 -16.62
C MET A 283 -18.64 -0.49 -16.98
N TYR A 284 -19.43 0.59 -17.07
CA TYR A 284 -18.88 1.92 -17.26
C TYR A 284 -18.22 2.41 -15.96
N ARG A 285 -17.08 3.11 -16.07
CA ARG A 285 -16.37 3.67 -14.90
C ARG A 285 -17.25 4.58 -14.03
N SER A 286 -18.26 5.24 -14.61
CA SER A 286 -19.25 6.02 -13.87
C SER A 286 -20.11 5.18 -12.93
N GLN A 287 -20.41 3.92 -13.30
CA GLN A 287 -21.16 2.98 -12.48
C GLN A 287 -20.33 2.41 -11.33
N LEU A 288 -18.99 2.43 -11.43
CA LEU A 288 -18.07 2.01 -10.36
C LEU A 288 -17.89 3.04 -9.25
N LYS A 289 -18.40 4.28 -9.42
CA LYS A 289 -18.23 5.30 -8.39
C LYS A 289 -19.03 4.93 -7.13
N PRO A 290 -18.41 4.92 -5.94
CA PRO A 290 -19.13 4.71 -4.70
C PRO A 290 -20.07 5.89 -4.48
N THR A 291 -21.36 5.59 -4.39
CA THR A 291 -22.38 6.57 -3.98
C THR A 291 -22.80 6.23 -2.56
N LYS A 292 -23.31 7.20 -1.80
CA LYS A 292 -23.77 6.97 -0.41
C LYS A 292 -24.77 5.81 -0.31
N SER A 293 -25.68 5.69 -1.28
CA SER A 293 -26.64 4.58 -1.33
C SER A 293 -25.97 3.22 -1.57
N LYS A 294 -24.97 3.14 -2.46
CA LYS A 294 -24.21 1.90 -2.70
C LYS A 294 -23.39 1.50 -1.48
N MET A 295 -22.70 2.47 -0.86
CA MET A 295 -21.94 2.22 0.37
C MET A 295 -22.84 1.71 1.50
N LYS A 296 -24.02 2.32 1.68
CA LYS A 296 -25.00 1.83 2.67
C LYS A 296 -25.47 0.41 2.37
N LYS A 297 -25.78 0.09 1.10
CA LYS A 297 -26.17 -1.28 0.71
C LYS A 297 -25.05 -2.30 0.95
N GLU A 298 -23.80 -1.92 0.73
CA GLU A 298 -22.64 -2.76 1.03
C GLU A 298 -22.48 -2.97 2.54
N GLU A 299 -22.62 -1.91 3.33
CA GLU A 299 -22.61 -1.97 4.80
C GLU A 299 -23.72 -2.88 5.35
N ASP A 300 -24.97 -2.68 4.90
CA ASP A 300 -26.12 -3.52 5.24
C ASP A 300 -25.89 -4.99 4.84
N HIS A 301 -25.21 -5.23 3.71
CA HIS A 301 -24.87 -6.58 3.25
C HIS A 301 -23.80 -7.23 4.14
N PHE A 302 -22.73 -6.52 4.48
CA PHE A 302 -21.69 -7.03 5.37
C PHE A 302 -22.24 -7.29 6.77
N GLU A 303 -23.14 -6.43 7.27
CA GLU A 303 -23.77 -6.63 8.57
C GLU A 303 -24.71 -7.84 8.57
N ARG A 304 -25.41 -8.11 7.47
CA ARG A 304 -26.20 -9.33 7.31
C ARG A 304 -25.31 -10.57 7.31
N GLN A 305 -24.25 -10.60 6.50
CA GLN A 305 -23.30 -11.72 6.47
C GLN A 305 -22.68 -11.97 7.85
N ARG A 306 -22.33 -10.90 8.57
CA ARG A 306 -21.82 -11.00 9.93
C ARG A 306 -22.83 -11.67 10.88
N ARG A 307 -24.10 -11.24 10.85
CA ARG A 307 -25.17 -11.84 11.66
C ARG A 307 -25.40 -13.30 11.32
N GLU A 308 -25.43 -13.64 10.04
CA GLU A 308 -25.59 -15.03 9.57
C GLU A 308 -24.43 -15.90 10.06
N LEU A 309 -23.19 -15.42 9.96
CA LEU A 309 -22.01 -16.13 10.44
C LEU A 309 -22.05 -16.39 11.94
N TYR A 310 -22.41 -15.40 12.75
CA TYR A 310 -22.59 -15.60 14.21
C TYR A 310 -23.68 -16.62 14.52
N ARG A 311 -24.79 -16.58 13.79
CA ARG A 311 -25.89 -17.55 13.96
C ARG A 311 -25.47 -18.96 13.54
N MET A 312 -24.66 -19.10 12.48
CA MET A 312 -24.09 -20.40 12.08
C MET A 312 -23.19 -20.96 13.17
N ALA A 313 -22.32 -20.15 13.77
CA ALA A 313 -21.44 -20.59 14.85
C ALA A 313 -22.20 -21.00 16.11
N GLU A 314 -23.24 -20.25 16.48
CA GLU A 314 -24.13 -20.62 17.58
C GLU A 314 -24.75 -22.01 17.36
N LEU A 315 -25.26 -22.29 16.15
CA LEU A 315 -25.83 -23.60 15.80
C LEU A 315 -24.78 -24.71 15.69
N MET A 316 -23.52 -24.34 15.47
CA MET A 316 -22.37 -25.25 15.41
C MET A 316 -21.70 -25.45 16.77
N GLU A 317 -22.18 -24.78 17.83
CA GLU A 317 -21.56 -24.78 19.16
C GLU A 317 -20.05 -24.43 19.10
N ASP A 318 -19.66 -23.54 18.18
CA ASP A 318 -18.28 -23.12 17.94
C ASP A 318 -18.07 -21.65 18.33
N ASP A 319 -16.85 -21.31 18.76
CA ASP A 319 -16.44 -19.94 19.04
C ASP A 319 -15.71 -19.35 17.83
N ILE A 320 -16.30 -18.33 17.21
CA ILE A 320 -15.66 -17.58 16.14
C ILE A 320 -14.58 -16.63 16.69
N GLY A 321 -14.51 -16.41 18.00
CA GLY A 321 -13.63 -15.45 18.63
C GLY A 321 -14.09 -14.01 18.39
N ASP A 322 -13.47 -13.08 19.12
CA ASP A 322 -13.76 -11.65 18.99
C ASP A 322 -13.19 -11.08 17.68
N GLN A 323 -14.08 -10.74 16.74
CA GLN A 323 -13.71 -10.09 15.48
C GLN A 323 -13.21 -8.64 15.66
N SER A 324 -13.32 -8.06 16.86
CA SER A 324 -12.75 -6.75 17.21
C SER A 324 -11.25 -6.82 17.50
N SER A 325 -10.76 -8.02 17.86
CA SER A 325 -9.34 -8.29 18.00
C SER A 325 -8.66 -8.27 16.64
N HIS A 326 -7.69 -7.37 16.47
CA HIS A 326 -6.83 -7.30 15.28
C HIS A 326 -6.08 -8.62 14.96
N SER A 327 -6.10 -9.60 15.86
CA SER A 327 -5.50 -10.93 15.70
C SER A 327 -6.41 -11.92 14.95
N PHE A 328 -7.74 -11.74 14.98
CA PHE A 328 -8.65 -12.63 14.26
C PHE A 328 -8.81 -12.16 12.81
N SER A 329 -7.99 -12.68 11.91
CA SER A 329 -8.00 -12.27 10.51
C SER A 329 -9.37 -12.53 9.86
N ARG A 330 -9.85 -11.58 9.05
CA ARG A 330 -11.06 -11.72 8.21
C ARG A 330 -11.04 -13.01 7.37
N TRP A 331 -9.86 -13.54 7.09
CA TRP A 331 -9.61 -14.80 6.42
C TRP A 331 -9.99 -16.04 7.24
N ASN A 332 -9.74 -16.03 8.56
CA ASN A 332 -10.07 -17.13 9.46
C ASN A 332 -11.58 -17.32 9.64
N ALA A 333 -12.31 -16.22 9.86
CA ALA A 333 -13.78 -16.20 9.88
C ALA A 333 -14.36 -16.81 8.60
N SER A 334 -13.71 -16.47 7.50
CA SER A 334 -14.01 -16.88 6.14
C SER A 334 -13.87 -18.39 5.91
N ILE A 335 -12.81 -18.99 6.46
CA ILE A 335 -12.59 -20.44 6.38
C ILE A 335 -13.60 -21.19 7.26
N LYS A 336 -13.87 -20.69 8.47
CA LYS A 336 -14.87 -21.27 9.37
C LYS A 336 -16.26 -21.29 8.73
N GLU A 337 -16.67 -20.17 8.12
CA GLU A 337 -17.93 -20.07 7.37
C GLU A 337 -18.08 -21.17 6.31
N GLU A 338 -17.05 -21.39 5.49
CA GLU A 338 -17.04 -22.43 4.47
C GLU A 338 -17.04 -23.83 5.06
N ALA A 339 -16.32 -24.05 6.16
CA ALA A 339 -16.30 -25.34 6.86
C ALA A 339 -17.68 -25.68 7.44
N TYR A 340 -18.39 -24.70 7.99
CA TYR A 340 -19.75 -24.88 8.50
C TYR A 340 -20.72 -25.28 7.39
N LYS A 341 -20.69 -24.54 6.26
CA LYS A 341 -21.54 -24.82 5.09
C LYS A 341 -21.24 -26.20 4.51
N ASP A 342 -19.97 -26.53 4.34
CA ASP A 342 -19.51 -27.84 3.85
C ASP A 342 -20.00 -28.98 4.74
N ARG A 343 -19.99 -28.78 6.08
CA ARG A 343 -20.48 -29.77 7.04
C ARG A 343 -21.98 -30.01 6.92
N VAL A 344 -22.79 -28.95 7.01
CA VAL A 344 -24.26 -29.06 6.88
C VAL A 344 -24.64 -29.69 5.55
N ARG A 345 -23.98 -29.26 4.46
CA ARG A 345 -24.22 -29.80 3.13
C ARG A 345 -23.95 -31.30 3.07
N THR A 346 -22.84 -31.74 3.65
CA THR A 346 -22.44 -33.16 3.66
C THR A 346 -23.43 -34.00 4.46
N ASP A 347 -23.82 -33.54 5.65
CA ASP A 347 -24.75 -34.27 6.53
C ASP A 347 -26.17 -34.35 5.93
N LEU A 348 -26.60 -33.31 5.21
CA LEU A 348 -27.91 -33.28 4.55
C LEU A 348 -27.91 -33.81 3.11
N GLY A 349 -26.76 -34.22 2.57
CA GLY A 349 -26.62 -34.67 1.19
C GLY A 349 -27.01 -33.61 0.14
N GLN A 350 -26.86 -32.33 0.46
CA GLN A 350 -27.22 -31.23 -0.45
C GLN A 350 -26.20 -31.10 -1.60
N LYS A 351 -26.71 -30.85 -2.80
CA LYS A 351 -25.90 -30.66 -4.01
C LYS A 351 -25.65 -29.20 -4.36
N THR A 352 -26.32 -28.27 -3.67
CA THR A 352 -26.14 -26.82 -3.87
C THR A 352 -25.01 -26.31 -3.01
N TYR A 353 -24.28 -25.31 -3.51
CA TYR A 353 -23.23 -24.67 -2.74
C TYR A 353 -23.81 -23.65 -1.75
N GLN A 354 -24.91 -22.99 -2.13
CA GLN A 354 -25.61 -22.07 -1.25
C GLN A 354 -26.36 -22.83 -0.14
N VAL A 355 -25.91 -22.63 1.10
CA VAL A 355 -26.53 -23.17 2.31
C VAL A 355 -27.04 -21.99 3.14
N PRO A 356 -28.33 -21.64 3.01
CA PRO A 356 -28.91 -20.52 3.76
C PRO A 356 -29.14 -20.91 5.22
N ILE A 357 -29.31 -19.93 6.10
CA ILE A 357 -29.33 -20.15 7.56
C ILE A 357 -30.45 -21.09 8.01
N GLU A 358 -31.58 -21.11 7.31
CA GLU A 358 -32.71 -22.01 7.58
C GLU A 358 -32.31 -23.49 7.46
N THR A 359 -31.32 -23.77 6.61
CA THR A 359 -30.77 -25.12 6.45
C THR A 359 -29.96 -25.53 7.68
N PHE A 360 -29.22 -24.61 8.29
CA PHE A 360 -28.52 -24.85 9.55
C PHE A 360 -29.50 -25.12 10.68
N GLU A 361 -30.60 -24.36 10.76
CA GLU A 361 -31.64 -24.61 11.75
C GLU A 361 -32.31 -25.97 11.57
N LYS A 362 -32.56 -26.38 10.32
CA LYS A 362 -33.07 -27.72 10.00
C LYS A 362 -32.08 -28.81 10.41
N TRP A 363 -30.79 -28.64 10.09
CA TRP A 363 -29.72 -29.55 10.47
C TRP A 363 -29.66 -29.71 12.00
N HIS A 364 -29.68 -28.61 12.74
CA HIS A 364 -29.68 -28.64 14.21
C HIS A 364 -30.95 -29.29 14.80
N LYS A 365 -32.13 -29.02 14.22
CA LYS A 365 -33.42 -29.64 14.60
C LYS A 365 -33.48 -31.14 14.33
N MET A 366 -32.76 -31.62 13.32
CA MET A 366 -32.62 -33.05 13.02
C MET A 366 -31.69 -33.78 14.02
N GLY A 367 -31.14 -33.06 15.00
CA GLY A 367 -30.30 -33.63 16.05
C GLY A 367 -28.82 -33.75 15.68
N PHE A 368 -28.40 -33.25 14.52
CA PHE A 368 -26.98 -33.17 14.19
C PHE A 368 -26.25 -32.19 15.11
N ARG A 369 -25.01 -32.50 15.44
CA ARG A 369 -24.11 -31.68 16.26
C ARG A 369 -22.69 -31.74 15.70
N ALA A 370 -21.98 -30.63 15.80
CA ALA A 370 -20.56 -30.57 15.47
C ALA A 370 -19.75 -31.22 16.59
N LYS A 371 -18.58 -31.76 16.27
CA LYS A 371 -17.67 -32.24 17.32
C LYS A 371 -16.96 -31.03 17.97
N PRO A 372 -16.72 -31.06 19.29
CA PRO A 372 -15.90 -30.04 19.94
C PRO A 372 -14.55 -29.88 19.24
N GLY A 373 -14.20 -28.65 18.87
CA GLY A 373 -12.94 -28.32 18.18
C GLY A 373 -12.86 -28.78 16.72
N GLU A 374 -13.96 -29.24 16.11
CA GLU A 374 -13.97 -29.69 14.70
C GLU A 374 -13.53 -28.61 13.70
N PHE A 375 -13.79 -27.36 14.05
CA PHE A 375 -13.54 -26.18 13.22
C PHE A 375 -12.36 -25.34 13.72
N ASP A 376 -11.59 -25.86 14.68
CA ASP A 376 -10.38 -25.21 15.17
C ASP A 376 -9.35 -25.15 14.03
N LEU A 377 -9.03 -23.92 13.64
CA LEU A 377 -8.10 -23.69 12.53
C LEU A 377 -6.71 -24.23 12.85
N GLU A 378 -6.29 -24.26 14.11
CA GLU A 378 -5.00 -24.84 14.51
C GLU A 378 -4.93 -26.34 14.24
N ASN A 379 -6.05 -27.04 14.39
CA ASN A 379 -6.16 -28.50 14.20
C ASN A 379 -6.47 -28.88 12.74
N MET A 380 -6.74 -27.90 11.87
CA MET A 380 -7.10 -28.13 10.47
C MET A 380 -5.86 -28.31 9.60
N SER A 381 -5.82 -29.39 8.80
CA SER A 381 -4.71 -29.66 7.88
C SER A 381 -4.54 -28.54 6.83
N PRO A 382 -3.32 -28.28 6.34
CA PRO A 382 -3.08 -27.28 5.30
C PRO A 382 -3.90 -27.51 4.03
N GLU A 383 -4.08 -28.78 3.63
CA GLU A 383 -4.89 -29.16 2.47
C GLU A 383 -6.37 -28.80 2.65
N ARG A 384 -6.91 -29.03 3.86
CA ARG A 384 -8.30 -28.70 4.18
C ARG A 384 -8.50 -27.19 4.25
N LYS A 385 -7.56 -26.44 4.82
CA LYS A 385 -7.56 -24.96 4.79
C LYS A 385 -7.52 -24.43 3.36
N LYS A 386 -6.65 -24.99 2.52
CA LYS A 386 -6.53 -24.62 1.11
C LYS A 386 -7.85 -24.89 0.38
N ARG A 387 -8.44 -26.07 0.54
CA ARG A 387 -9.76 -26.41 -0.03
C ARG A 387 -10.83 -25.40 0.35
N TYR A 388 -10.92 -25.00 1.62
CA TYR A 388 -11.93 -23.99 2.03
C TYR A 388 -11.62 -22.59 1.48
N GLY A 389 -10.34 -22.21 1.41
CA GLY A 389 -9.93 -20.99 0.72
C GLY A 389 -10.34 -20.98 -0.75
N ASP A 390 -10.10 -22.09 -1.46
CA ASP A 390 -10.42 -22.24 -2.87
C ASP A 390 -11.94 -22.35 -3.11
N MET A 391 -12.68 -23.00 -2.18
CA MET A 391 -14.15 -23.00 -2.18
C MET A 391 -14.72 -21.59 -2.06
N ARG A 392 -14.04 -20.66 -1.40
CA ARG A 392 -14.52 -19.27 -1.33
C ARG A 392 -14.33 -18.52 -2.66
N VAL A 393 -13.37 -18.90 -3.49
CA VAL A 393 -13.12 -18.25 -4.78
C VAL A 393 -14.27 -18.58 -5.74
N GLY A 394 -14.92 -17.55 -6.30
CA GLY A 394 -16.05 -17.73 -7.21
C GLY A 394 -17.36 -18.15 -6.54
N CYS A 395 -17.41 -18.25 -5.21
CA CYS A 395 -18.57 -18.72 -4.45
C CYS A 395 -19.87 -17.95 -4.76
N ALA A 396 -19.76 -16.64 -5.00
CA ALA A 396 -20.87 -15.77 -5.33
C ALA A 396 -21.53 -16.10 -6.68
N LEU A 397 -20.84 -16.82 -7.57
CA LEU A 397 -21.29 -17.14 -8.92
C LEU A 397 -21.80 -18.58 -9.06
N ARG A 398 -21.78 -19.37 -7.98
CA ARG A 398 -22.31 -20.74 -7.94
C ARG A 398 -23.80 -20.76 -7.63
N LYS A 399 -24.44 -21.89 -7.96
CA LYS A 399 -25.82 -22.21 -7.59
C LYS A 399 -25.99 -22.62 -6.13
#